data_AF-A0A938FA57-F1
#
_entry.id   AF-A0A938FA57-F1
#
_cell.length_a   1.000
_cell.length_b   1.000
_cell.length_c   1.000
_cell.angle_alpha   90.00
_cell.angle_beta   90.00
_cell.angle_gamma   90.00
#
_symmetry.space_group_name_H-M   'P 1'
#
loop_
_entity.id
_entity.type
_entity.pdbx_description
1 polymer ?
#
loop_
_entity_poly.entity_id
_entity_poly.type
_entity_poly.pdbx_seq_one_letter_code
_entity_poly.pdbx_strand_id
1 'polypeptide(L)'
;MYPMIQRRFKAPVTAFITPICRALLRIGLSANAITAIGAAGATFSSIYFFARGDFFLGTLLVSLFALSDLLDGTMARISKTDGTRWGALLDSTLDRVSDAAIVIGIWIYLLNE
;
A
#
# COMPACT_ATOMS: atom_id res chain seq x y z
N MET A 1 4.24 15.09 19.05
CA MET A 1 5.56 14.63 19.53
C MET A 1 5.92 13.36 18.77
N TYR A 2 6.74 13.44 17.73
CA TYR A 2 7.12 12.24 16.96
C TYR A 2 8.13 11.42 17.78
N PRO A 3 7.93 10.10 18.00
CA PRO A 3 8.85 9.28 18.78
C PRO A 3 10.25 9.24 18.14
N MET A 4 11.31 9.26 18.96
CA MET A 4 12.71 9.34 18.51
C MET A 4 13.10 8.27 17.48
N ILE A 5 12.49 7.07 17.55
CA ILE A 5 12.72 5.96 16.62
C ILE A 5 12.28 6.33 15.19
N GLN A 6 11.13 7.00 15.04
CA GLN A 6 10.60 7.36 13.74
C GLN A 6 11.53 8.34 13.01
N ARG A 7 12.16 9.29 13.72
CA ARG A 7 13.12 10.22 13.10
C ARG A 7 14.35 9.52 12.54
N ARG A 8 14.83 8.45 13.17
CA ARG A 8 16.05 7.74 12.78
C ARG A 8 15.89 6.91 11.50
N PHE A 9 14.72 6.30 11.30
CA PHE A 9 14.45 5.47 10.11
C PHE A 9 13.73 6.21 8.99
N LYS A 10 12.90 7.22 9.30
CA LYS A 10 12.14 7.94 8.28
C LYS A 10 13.03 8.68 7.28
N ALA A 11 14.10 9.33 7.74
CA ALA A 11 15.01 10.08 6.87
C ALA A 11 15.70 9.20 5.80
N PRO A 12 16.38 8.09 6.15
CA PRO A 12 17.03 7.24 5.15
C PRO A 12 16.03 6.56 4.21
N VAL A 13 14.90 6.06 4.72
CA VAL A 13 13.85 5.46 3.88
C VAL A 13 13.31 6.47 2.88
N THR A 14 12.98 7.69 3.35
CA THR A 14 12.49 8.76 2.47
C THR A 14 13.52 9.12 1.41
N ALA A 15 14.80 9.22 1.77
CA ALA A 15 15.86 9.53 0.83
C ALA A 15 15.98 8.46 -0.28
N PHE A 16 15.84 7.18 0.08
CA PHE A 16 15.89 6.07 -0.86
C PHE A 16 14.70 6.03 -1.82
N ILE A 17 13.48 6.27 -1.34
CA ILE A 17 12.26 6.18 -2.17
C ILE A 17 11.94 7.46 -2.96
N THR A 18 12.48 8.61 -2.54
CA THR A 18 12.27 9.91 -3.22
C THR A 18 12.57 9.91 -4.73
N PRO A 19 13.69 9.35 -5.23
CA PRO A 19 13.95 9.30 -6.68
C PRO A 19 12.88 8.52 -7.44
N ILE A 20 12.39 7.41 -6.88
CA ILE A 20 11.30 6.61 -7.44
C ILE A 20 10.02 7.45 -7.48
N CYS A 21 9.66 8.09 -6.37
CA CYS A 21 8.48 8.96 -6.29
C CYS A 21 8.52 10.09 -7.34
N ARG A 22 9.69 10.71 -7.55
CA ARG A 22 9.86 11.74 -8.59
C ARG A 22 9.71 11.19 -10.00
N ALA A 23 10.20 9.98 -10.26
CA ALA A 23 10.03 9.32 -11.56
C ALA A 23 8.55 9.02 -11.83
N LEU A 24 7.82 8.49 -10.83
CA LEU A 24 6.38 8.21 -10.91
C LEU A 24 5.56 9.48 -11.16
N LEU A 25 5.86 10.58 -10.47
CA LEU A 25 5.22 11.87 -10.72
C LEU A 25 5.50 12.41 -12.13
N ARG A 26 6.72 12.21 -12.66
CA ARG A 26 7.09 12.64 -14.03
C ARG A 26 6.32 11.89 -15.12
N ILE A 27 5.98 10.63 -14.90
CA ILE A 27 5.15 9.85 -15.82
C ILE A 27 3.64 10.10 -15.64
N GLY A 28 3.27 11.06 -14.77
CA GLY A 28 1.89 11.49 -14.58
C GLY A 28 1.09 10.70 -13.55
N LEU A 29 1.71 9.78 -12.78
CA LEU A 29 1.02 9.08 -11.70
C LEU A 29 0.84 10.01 -10.50
N SER A 30 -0.39 10.12 -10.03
CA SER A 30 -0.71 10.83 -8.78
C SER A 30 -0.52 9.93 -7.56
N ALA A 31 -0.41 10.52 -6.37
CA ALA A 31 -0.37 9.76 -5.11
C ALA A 31 -1.60 8.83 -4.97
N ASN A 32 -2.80 9.37 -5.20
CA ASN A 32 -4.05 8.60 -5.16
C ASN A 32 -4.06 7.42 -6.14
N ALA A 33 -3.41 7.55 -7.30
CA ALA A 33 -3.31 6.45 -8.26
C ALA A 33 -2.43 5.32 -7.72
N ILE A 34 -1.33 5.66 -7.04
CA ILE A 34 -0.45 4.66 -6.39
C ILE A 34 -1.18 3.95 -5.26
N THR A 35 -1.92 4.67 -4.41
CA THR A 35 -2.77 4.07 -3.36
C THR A 35 -3.76 3.07 -3.96
N ALA A 36 -4.46 3.46 -5.03
CA ALA A 36 -5.43 2.60 -5.69
C ALA A 36 -4.79 1.34 -6.31
N ILE A 37 -3.62 1.47 -6.95
CA ILE A 37 -2.88 0.34 -7.52
C ILE A 37 -2.41 -0.62 -6.42
N GLY A 38 -1.88 -0.08 -5.32
CA GLY A 38 -1.46 -0.87 -4.15
C GLY A 38 -2.61 -1.69 -3.59
N ALA A 39 -3.73 -1.03 -3.26
CA ALA A 39 -4.90 -1.69 -2.73
C ALA A 39 -5.50 -2.75 -3.68
N ALA A 40 -5.57 -2.44 -4.97
CA ALA A 40 -6.05 -3.40 -5.98
C ALA A 40 -5.13 -4.62 -6.07
N GLY A 41 -3.82 -4.41 -6.08
CA GLY A 41 -2.83 -5.48 -6.12
C GLY A 41 -2.84 -6.35 -4.86
N ALA A 42 -2.94 -5.73 -3.68
CA ALA A 42 -3.04 -6.43 -2.40
C ALA A 42 -4.34 -7.27 -2.34
N THR A 43 -5.48 -6.67 -2.69
CA THR A 43 -6.79 -7.32 -2.72
C THR A 43 -6.81 -8.50 -3.70
N PHE A 44 -6.31 -8.31 -4.92
CA PHE A 44 -6.25 -9.38 -5.92
C PHE A 44 -5.34 -10.51 -5.45
N SER A 45 -4.15 -10.17 -4.95
CA SER A 45 -3.16 -11.16 -4.50
C SER A 45 -3.70 -11.96 -3.31
N SER A 46 -4.35 -11.31 -2.35
CA SER A 46 -4.89 -11.99 -1.18
C SER A 46 -6.01 -12.95 -1.56
N ILE A 47 -6.97 -12.51 -2.39
CA ILE A 47 -8.09 -13.36 -2.80
C ILE A 47 -7.58 -14.53 -3.65
N TYR A 48 -6.70 -14.27 -4.62
CA TYR A 48 -6.26 -15.30 -5.56
C TYR A 48 -5.36 -16.36 -4.92
N PHE A 49 -4.33 -15.94 -4.17
CA PHE A 49 -3.35 -16.87 -3.61
C PHE A 49 -3.83 -17.52 -2.31
N PHE A 50 -4.47 -16.76 -1.42
CA PHE A 50 -4.90 -17.35 -0.14
C PHE A 50 -6.03 -18.34 -0.33
N ALA A 51 -6.99 -18.09 -1.23
CA ALA A 51 -8.05 -19.05 -1.53
C ALA A 51 -7.53 -20.41 -2.07
N ARG A 52 -6.30 -20.44 -2.61
CA ARG A 52 -5.64 -21.63 -3.15
C ARG A 52 -4.68 -22.30 -2.16
N GLY A 53 -4.52 -21.74 -0.96
CA GLY A 53 -3.54 -22.21 0.02
C GLY A 53 -2.10 -21.77 -0.25
N ASP A 54 -1.85 -20.95 -1.27
CA ASP A 54 -0.52 -20.43 -1.63
C ASP A 54 -0.12 -19.24 -0.73
N PHE A 55 -0.18 -19.44 0.60
CA PHE A 55 -0.02 -18.37 1.58
C PHE A 55 1.31 -17.65 1.49
N PHE A 56 2.42 -18.37 1.26
CA PHE A 56 3.74 -17.74 1.20
C PHE A 56 3.85 -16.73 0.06
N LEU A 57 3.45 -17.13 -1.16
CA LEU A 57 3.51 -16.24 -2.32
C LEU A 57 2.48 -15.12 -2.21
N GLY A 58 1.26 -15.43 -1.74
CA GLY A 58 0.23 -14.42 -1.48
C GLY A 58 0.72 -13.35 -0.49
N THR A 59 1.35 -13.75 0.61
CA THR A 59 1.88 -12.82 1.61
C THR A 59 3.01 -11.97 1.05
N LEU A 60 3.90 -12.56 0.24
CA LEU A 60 4.97 -11.81 -0.41
C LEU A 60 4.42 -10.71 -1.33
N LEU A 61 3.41 -11.02 -2.15
CA LEU A 61 2.80 -10.08 -3.07
C LEU A 61 1.96 -9.02 -2.35
N VAL A 62 1.14 -9.40 -1.37
CA VAL A 62 0.40 -8.46 -0.52
C VAL A 62 1.36 -7.49 0.17
N SER A 63 2.47 -7.99 0.72
CA SER A 63 3.49 -7.14 1.35
C SER A 63 4.12 -6.18 0.36
N LEU A 64 4.43 -6.64 -0.85
CA LEU A 64 4.98 -5.79 -1.91
C LEU A 64 4.03 -4.64 -2.27
N PHE A 65 2.73 -4.94 -2.40
CA PHE A 65 1.73 -3.93 -2.69
C PHE A 65 1.49 -2.99 -1.50
N ALA A 66 1.48 -3.48 -0.27
CA ALA A 66 1.35 -2.63 0.93
C ALA A 66 2.51 -1.63 1.09
N LEU A 67 3.68 -1.88 0.48
CA LEU A 67 4.76 -0.89 0.44
C LEU A 67 4.44 0.33 -0.44
N SER A 68 3.36 0.32 -1.23
CA SER A 68 2.91 1.49 -2.00
C SER A 68 2.59 2.70 -1.12
N ASP A 69 2.18 2.49 0.13
CA ASP A 69 1.83 3.56 1.08
C ASP A 69 3.04 4.41 1.46
N LEU A 70 4.25 3.85 1.34
CA LEU A 70 5.47 4.62 1.50
C LEU A 70 5.67 5.59 0.32
N LEU A 71 5.28 5.14 -0.87
CA LEU A 71 5.39 5.90 -2.11
C LEU A 71 4.33 6.98 -2.20
N ASP A 72 3.05 6.67 -2.01
CA ASP A 72 1.96 7.64 -2.16
C ASP A 72 2.07 8.81 -1.17
N GLY A 73 2.43 8.56 0.09
CA GLY A 73 2.58 9.59 1.10
C GLY A 73 3.78 10.46 0.81
N THR A 74 4.85 9.89 0.23
CA THR A 74 6.01 10.66 -0.20
C THR A 74 5.71 11.45 -1.47
N MET A 75 4.99 10.88 -2.43
CA MET A 75 4.53 11.56 -3.64
C MET A 75 3.62 12.73 -3.29
N ALA A 76 2.64 12.54 -2.40
CA ALA A 76 1.72 13.59 -1.95
C ALA A 76 2.47 14.78 -1.34
N ARG A 77 3.52 14.52 -0.53
CA ARG A 77 4.39 15.57 0.02
C ARG A 77 5.18 16.31 -1.06
N ILE A 78 5.71 15.58 -2.06
CA ILE A 78 6.45 16.18 -3.16
C ILE A 78 5.53 17.04 -4.03
N SER A 79 4.31 16.58 -4.30
CA SER A 79 3.29 17.30 -5.09
C SER A 79 2.52 18.37 -4.31
N LYS A 80 2.80 18.55 -3.01
CA LYS A 80 2.07 19.46 -2.11
C LYS A 80 0.55 19.18 -2.04
N THR A 81 0.19 17.90 -2.16
CA THR A 81 -1.18 17.41 -2.05
C THR A 81 -1.36 16.50 -0.82
N ASP A 82 -0.42 16.56 0.13
CA ASP A 82 -0.50 15.85 1.39
C ASP A 82 -1.59 16.42 2.30
N GLY A 83 -2.16 15.57 3.16
CA GLY A 83 -3.14 15.98 4.17
C GLY A 83 -4.51 16.40 3.62
N THR A 84 -4.82 16.12 2.35
CA THR A 84 -6.16 16.38 1.80
C THR A 84 -7.19 15.44 2.43
N ARG A 85 -8.40 15.95 2.69
CA ARG A 85 -9.51 15.13 3.24
C ARG A 85 -9.86 13.95 2.32
N TRP A 86 -9.81 14.18 1.00
CA TRP A 86 -10.06 13.14 0.01
C TRP A 86 -8.99 12.05 0.03
N GLY A 87 -7.71 12.43 0.03
CA GLY A 87 -6.61 11.45 0.10
C GLY A 87 -6.69 10.60 1.37
N ALA A 88 -6.94 11.24 2.52
CA ALA A 88 -7.10 10.51 3.78
C ALA A 88 -8.31 9.56 3.79
N LEU A 89 -9.44 9.95 3.17
CA LEU A 89 -10.60 9.08 3.03
C LEU A 89 -10.29 7.90 2.10
N LEU A 90 -9.64 8.14 0.97
CA LEU A 90 -9.28 7.11 0.00
C LEU A 90 -8.35 6.07 0.63
N ASP A 91 -7.26 6.52 1.23
CA ASP A 91 -6.25 5.71 1.93
C ASP A 91 -6.89 4.81 2.98
N SER A 92 -7.60 5.41 3.94
CA SER A 92 -8.27 4.66 5.01
C SER A 92 -9.35 3.70 4.51
N THR A 93 -10.05 4.01 3.42
CA THR A 93 -11.08 3.12 2.85
C THR A 93 -10.42 1.93 2.17
N LEU A 94 -9.38 2.16 1.37
CA LEU A 94 -8.68 1.13 0.60
C LEU A 94 -7.90 0.17 1.51
N ASP A 95 -7.37 0.66 2.63
CA ASP A 95 -6.82 -0.18 3.69
C ASP A 95 -7.84 -1.20 4.19
N ARG A 96 -9.07 -0.75 4.49
CA ARG A 96 -10.13 -1.66 4.98
C ARG A 96 -10.56 -2.66 3.93
N VAL A 97 -10.61 -2.27 2.66
CA VAL A 97 -10.89 -3.19 1.56
C VAL A 97 -9.81 -4.27 1.48
N SER A 98 -8.53 -3.88 1.57
CA SER A 98 -7.40 -4.80 1.50
C SER A 98 -7.36 -5.73 2.72
N ASP A 99 -7.59 -5.22 3.92
CA ASP A 99 -7.72 -6.02 5.15
C ASP A 99 -8.84 -7.06 5.03
N ALA A 100 -10.02 -6.63 4.58
CA ALA A 100 -11.16 -7.52 4.38
C ALA A 100 -10.85 -8.60 3.33
N ALA A 101 -10.19 -8.24 2.24
CA ALA A 101 -9.80 -9.17 1.19
C ALA A 101 -8.80 -10.24 1.68
N ILE A 102 -7.90 -9.90 2.59
CA ILE A 102 -7.00 -10.85 3.25
C ILE A 102 -7.79 -11.88 4.06
N VAL A 103 -8.71 -11.40 4.91
CA VAL A 103 -9.54 -12.28 5.74
C VAL A 103 -10.44 -13.16 4.87
N ILE A 104 -11.07 -12.58 3.84
CA ILE A 104 -11.92 -13.32 2.91
C ILE A 104 -11.12 -14.39 2.16
N GLY A 105 -9.93 -14.08 1.66
CA GLY A 105 -9.10 -15.06 0.95
C GLY A 105 -8.75 -16.27 1.81
N ILE A 106 -8.39 -16.04 3.08
CA ILE A 106 -8.14 -17.12 4.05
C ILE A 106 -9.44 -17.89 4.35
N TRP A 107 -10.55 -17.19 4.51
CA TRP A 107 -11.83 -17.82 4.82
C TRP A 107 -12.32 -18.72 3.69
N ILE A 108 -12.16 -18.30 2.43
CA ILE A 108 -12.48 -19.12 1.25
C ILE A 108 -11.68 -20.41 1.26
N TYR A 109 -10.38 -20.36 1.57
CA TYR A 109 -9.56 -21.56 1.69
C TYR A 109 -10.10 -22.51 2.76
N LEU A 110 -10.39 -22.00 3.97
CA LEU A 110 -10.91 -22.80 5.08
C LEU A 110 -12.29 -23.41 4.82
N LEU A 111 -13.09 -22.86 3.91
CA LEU A 111 -14.39 -23.44 3.54
C LEU A 111 -14.29 -24.56 2.51
N ASN A 112 -13.19 -24.62 1.76
CA ASN A 112 -12.96 -25.60 0.70
C ASN A 112 -12.09 -26.78 1.14
N GLU A 113 -11.59 -26.75 2.38
CA GLU A 113 -10.87 -27.82 3.08
C GLU A 113 -11.81 -28.54 4.06
#